data_AF-A0A350QCI4-F1
#
_entry.id   AF-A0A350QCI4-F1
#
_cell.length_a   1.000
_cell.length_b   1.000
_cell.length_c   1.000
_cell.angle_alpha   90.00
_cell.angle_beta   90.00
_cell.angle_gamma   90.00
#
_symmetry.space_group_name_H-M   'P 1'
#
loop_
_entity.id
_entity.type
_entity.pdbx_description
1 polymer ?
#
loop_
_entity_poly.entity_id
_entity_poly.type
_entity_poly.pdbx_seq_one_letter_code
_entity_poly.pdbx_strand_id
1 'polypeptide(L)'
;MVAALAEFRFDEAPRPAPVTAESPLAEIHEFIAASEPGYEDLFAAWLADLPPIENVTRRTEVIEGVDGNDITLYVHEPEGASGPLPCVYNIHGGAMVLLGATGALATRWRDELCSVGMVVVGVEFRNGGGKLGNHPFPAGLNDCMSGLQWTFNNKAALRISTIVVSGESGGGNLTLAVTQKAKRDGRLEQIDGAYAMCPYIYGAWANKTKELPSLYENDDYFLNCSTMGALAVAYDPGHENDRNPLCWPYFAEAPDLQGLPPHVISVNELDPLRDEGLKYYETLMAAGVSVYSRTVNGTCHAGEMIFRKVIPEVAAATIRDIKGFSDSL
;
A
#
# COMPACT_ATOMS: atom_id res chain seq x y z
N MET A 1 -7.98 14.38 14.04
CA MET A 1 -6.93 14.36 13.00
C MET A 1 -6.11 15.65 13.00
N VAL A 2 -6.67 16.82 12.64
CA VAL A 2 -5.91 18.11 12.59
C VAL A 2 -5.11 18.39 13.86
N ALA A 3 -5.70 18.21 15.05
CA ALA A 3 -4.96 18.40 16.30
C ALA A 3 -3.72 17.47 16.45
N ALA A 4 -3.75 16.25 15.91
CA ALA A 4 -2.60 15.34 15.93
C ALA A 4 -1.55 15.71 14.87
N LEU A 5 -1.98 16.26 13.73
CA LEU A 5 -1.09 16.85 12.72
C LEU A 5 -0.35 18.06 13.29
N ALA A 6 -1.03 18.86 14.14
CA ALA A 6 -0.47 20.06 14.77
C ALA A 6 0.71 19.80 15.71
N GLU A 7 0.73 18.63 16.37
CA GLU A 7 1.85 18.21 17.24
C GLU A 7 3.19 18.18 16.49
N PHE A 8 3.15 18.00 15.16
CA PHE A 8 4.31 17.93 14.28
C PHE A 8 4.32 19.01 13.20
N ARG A 9 3.43 20.02 13.30
CA ARG A 9 3.29 21.15 12.35
C ARG A 9 2.90 20.75 10.93
N PHE A 10 2.10 19.69 10.78
CA PHE A 10 1.48 19.33 9.50
C PHE A 10 0.12 20.03 9.27
N ASP A 11 -0.31 20.88 10.19
CA ASP A 11 -1.49 21.75 10.06
C ASP A 11 -1.14 23.17 9.58
N GLU A 12 0.15 23.47 9.44
CA GLU A 12 0.67 24.77 8.99
C GLU A 12 0.81 24.83 7.45
N ALA A 13 1.18 26.00 6.94
CA ALA A 13 1.50 26.16 5.52
C ALA A 13 2.64 25.21 5.11
N PRO A 14 2.52 24.53 3.95
CA PRO A 14 3.49 23.56 3.50
C PRO A 14 4.87 24.19 3.31
N ARG A 15 5.90 23.43 3.67
CA ARG A 15 7.28 23.81 3.35
C ARG A 15 7.55 23.50 1.88
N PRO A 16 8.38 24.30 1.19
CA PRO A 16 8.81 23.97 -0.16
C PRO A 16 9.38 22.56 -0.23
N ALA A 17 9.02 21.82 -1.29
CA ALA A 17 9.55 20.49 -1.52
C ALA A 17 11.09 20.57 -1.65
N PRO A 18 11.86 19.79 -0.87
CA PRO A 18 13.31 19.83 -0.90
C PRO A 18 13.90 19.23 -2.19
N VAL A 19 13.13 18.36 -2.86
CA VAL A 19 13.44 17.78 -4.16
C VAL A 19 12.20 17.79 -5.05
N THR A 20 12.42 17.74 -6.36
CA THR A 20 11.41 17.76 -7.42
C THR A 20 11.70 16.66 -8.45
N ALA A 21 10.79 16.43 -9.40
CA ALA A 21 11.05 15.48 -10.50
C ALA A 21 12.24 15.90 -11.38
N GLU A 22 12.60 17.19 -11.38
CA GLU A 22 13.72 17.75 -12.12
C GLU A 22 15.05 17.71 -11.35
N SER A 23 15.03 17.31 -10.07
CA SER A 23 16.24 17.17 -9.25
C SER A 23 17.11 16.01 -9.76
N PRO A 24 18.45 16.09 -9.63
CA PRO A 24 19.32 14.95 -9.94
C PRO A 24 18.94 13.71 -9.13
N LEU A 25 18.94 12.53 -9.76
CA LEU A 25 18.57 11.27 -9.10
C LEU A 25 19.35 11.02 -7.80
N ALA A 26 20.63 11.40 -7.75
CA ALA A 26 21.44 11.28 -6.55
C ALA A 26 20.92 12.13 -5.37
N GLU A 27 20.45 13.36 -5.63
CA GLU A 27 19.84 14.23 -4.61
C GLU A 27 18.48 13.69 -4.15
N ILE A 28 17.70 13.11 -5.07
CA ILE A 28 16.45 12.44 -4.74
C ILE A 28 16.72 11.25 -3.80
N HIS A 29 17.69 10.39 -4.10
CA HIS A 29 18.06 9.27 -3.22
C HIS A 29 18.60 9.74 -1.86
N GLU A 30 19.40 10.80 -1.83
CA GLU A 30 19.89 11.39 -0.56
C GLU A 30 18.73 11.91 0.28
N PHE A 31 17.77 12.60 -0.33
CA PHE A 31 16.55 13.05 0.35
C PHE A 31 15.72 11.89 0.88
N ILE A 32 15.53 10.81 0.09
CA ILE A 32 14.79 9.63 0.54
C ILE A 32 15.47 9.00 1.75
N ALA A 33 16.78 8.73 1.68
CA ALA A 33 17.53 8.14 2.76
C ALA A 33 17.54 9.00 4.04
N ALA A 34 17.57 10.33 3.89
CA ALA A 34 17.54 11.25 5.02
C ALA A 34 16.14 11.42 5.64
N SER A 35 15.07 11.30 4.85
CA SER A 35 13.68 11.52 5.30
C SER A 35 13.01 10.27 5.86
N GLU A 36 13.38 9.07 5.36
CA GLU A 36 12.77 7.81 5.76
C GLU A 36 12.79 7.56 7.28
N PRO A 37 13.91 7.71 8.02
CA PRO A 37 13.91 7.58 9.48
C PRO A 37 12.97 8.58 10.17
N GLY A 38 12.84 9.78 9.62
CA GLY A 38 11.92 10.80 10.15
C GLY A 38 10.45 10.41 10.01
N TYR A 39 10.08 9.76 8.90
CA TYR A 39 8.73 9.18 8.75
C TYR A 39 8.52 8.00 9.70
N GLU A 40 9.50 7.10 9.85
CA GLU A 40 9.42 5.98 10.79
C GLU A 40 9.21 6.46 12.23
N ASP A 41 10.00 7.44 12.68
CA ASP A 41 9.90 8.04 14.01
C ASP A 41 8.56 8.75 14.21
N LEU A 42 8.07 9.48 13.20
CA LEU A 42 6.78 10.15 13.23
C LEU A 42 5.62 9.14 13.40
N PHE A 43 5.61 8.07 12.62
CA PHE A 43 4.59 7.03 12.74
C PHE A 43 4.68 6.27 14.06
N ALA A 44 5.90 6.00 14.54
CA ALA A 44 6.10 5.40 15.85
C ALA A 44 5.54 6.31 16.96
N ALA A 45 5.76 7.62 16.88
CA ALA A 45 5.26 8.59 17.85
C ALA A 45 3.72 8.68 17.86
N TRP A 46 3.07 8.71 16.68
CA TRP A 46 1.60 8.74 16.61
C TRP A 46 0.92 7.45 17.11
N LEU A 47 1.65 6.32 17.08
CA LEU A 47 1.17 5.02 17.56
C LEU A 47 1.65 4.70 18.98
N ALA A 48 2.48 5.56 19.57
CA ALA A 48 2.97 5.37 20.93
C ALA A 48 1.83 5.29 21.94
N ASP A 49 2.05 4.49 22.99
CA ASP A 49 1.12 4.24 24.09
C ASP A 49 -0.22 3.60 23.72
N LEU A 50 -0.41 3.18 22.45
CA LEU A 50 -1.54 2.32 22.13
C LEU A 50 -1.40 0.99 22.89
N PRO A 51 -2.50 0.43 23.42
CA PRO A 51 -2.44 -0.85 24.09
C PRO A 51 -1.93 -1.92 23.13
N PRO A 52 -1.17 -2.92 23.63
CA PRO A 52 -0.70 -4.02 22.81
C PRO A 52 -1.89 -4.79 22.22
N ILE A 53 -1.70 -5.33 21.02
CA ILE A 53 -2.68 -6.24 20.43
C ILE A 53 -2.41 -7.65 20.97
N GLU A 54 -3.38 -8.17 21.71
CA GLU A 54 -3.36 -9.52 22.29
C GLU A 54 -3.83 -10.57 21.27
N ASN A 55 -3.59 -11.85 21.58
CA ASN A 55 -4.04 -13.01 20.78
C ASN A 55 -3.48 -13.07 19.35
N VAL A 56 -2.27 -12.56 19.14
CA VAL A 56 -1.56 -12.62 17.84
C VAL A 56 -0.19 -13.27 18.04
N THR A 57 0.04 -14.41 17.41
CA THR A 57 1.39 -14.98 17.28
C THR A 57 2.08 -14.39 16.05
N ARG A 58 3.40 -14.20 16.16
CA ARG A 58 4.22 -13.60 15.11
C ARG A 58 5.41 -14.50 14.82
N ARG A 59 5.71 -14.71 13.54
CA ARG A 59 6.94 -15.36 13.09
C ARG A 59 7.45 -14.73 11.81
N THR A 60 8.72 -14.97 11.54
CA THR A 60 9.41 -14.48 10.37
C THR A 60 9.85 -15.66 9.52
N GLU A 61 9.59 -15.59 8.22
CA GLU A 61 10.09 -16.53 7.23
C GLU A 61 10.98 -15.79 6.24
N VAL A 62 12.04 -16.43 5.78
CA VAL A 62 12.92 -15.89 4.73
C VAL A 62 12.82 -16.83 3.54
N ILE A 63 12.51 -16.25 2.37
CA ILE A 63 12.35 -16.98 1.11
C ILE A 63 13.31 -16.43 0.07
N GLU A 64 13.62 -17.22 -0.94
CA GLU A 64 14.43 -16.77 -2.08
C GLU A 64 13.53 -16.13 -3.14
N GLY A 65 13.89 -14.91 -3.56
CA GLY A 65 13.29 -14.16 -4.64
C GLY A 65 13.76 -14.61 -6.02
N VAL A 66 13.13 -14.10 -7.08
CA VAL A 66 13.44 -14.50 -8.46
C VAL A 66 14.83 -14.07 -8.93
N ASP A 67 15.46 -13.11 -8.26
CA ASP A 67 16.81 -12.64 -8.54
C ASP A 67 17.86 -13.28 -7.61
N GLY A 68 17.48 -14.28 -6.81
CA GLY A 68 18.34 -14.90 -5.80
C GLY A 68 18.54 -14.06 -4.53
N ASN A 69 17.71 -13.03 -4.33
CA ASN A 69 17.69 -12.21 -3.12
C ASN A 69 16.86 -12.84 -2.01
N ASP A 70 17.21 -12.59 -0.75
CA ASP A 70 16.35 -12.93 0.37
C ASP A 70 15.16 -11.97 0.45
N ILE A 71 13.97 -12.51 0.67
CA ILE A 71 12.73 -11.76 0.94
C ILE A 71 12.21 -12.20 2.30
N THR A 72 11.98 -11.24 3.19
CA THR A 72 11.43 -11.52 4.52
C THR A 72 9.91 -11.43 4.49
N LEU A 73 9.24 -12.44 5.05
CA LEU A 73 7.80 -12.46 5.27
C LEU A 73 7.50 -12.43 6.77
N TYR A 74 6.65 -11.50 7.19
CA TYR A 74 6.15 -11.38 8.55
C TYR A 74 4.77 -12.00 8.65
N VAL A 75 4.69 -13.17 9.28
CA VAL A 75 3.46 -13.94 9.42
C VAL A 75 2.84 -13.68 10.79
N HIS A 76 1.60 -13.21 10.79
CA HIS A 76 0.78 -12.96 11.96
C HIS A 76 -0.41 -13.93 11.93
N GLU A 77 -0.57 -14.71 13.00
CA GLU A 77 -1.64 -15.71 13.09
C GLU A 77 -2.45 -15.49 14.39
N PRO A 78 -3.79 -15.59 14.33
CA PRO A 78 -4.60 -15.43 15.52
C PRO A 78 -4.48 -16.65 16.43
N GLU A 79 -4.33 -16.40 17.72
CA GLU A 79 -4.30 -17.45 18.74
C GLU A 79 -5.65 -18.17 18.84
N GLY A 80 -5.62 -19.49 19.05
CA GLY A 80 -6.82 -20.28 19.31
C GLY A 80 -7.75 -20.49 18.11
N ALA A 81 -7.37 -20.10 16.89
CA ALA A 81 -8.17 -20.36 15.69
C ALA A 81 -8.41 -21.86 15.46
N SER A 82 -9.68 -22.26 15.30
CA SER A 82 -10.10 -23.66 15.20
C SER A 82 -10.18 -24.22 13.78
N GLY A 83 -9.92 -23.40 12.75
CA GLY A 83 -10.01 -23.79 11.35
C GLY A 83 -9.33 -22.79 10.41
N PRO A 84 -9.42 -23.00 9.09
CA PRO A 84 -8.85 -22.07 8.12
C PRO A 84 -9.49 -20.69 8.17
N LEU A 85 -8.69 -19.65 7.98
CA LEU A 85 -9.11 -18.23 8.01
C LEU A 85 -8.72 -17.52 6.71
N PRO A 86 -9.39 -16.42 6.35
CA PRO A 86 -8.92 -15.56 5.27
C PRO A 86 -7.52 -15.01 5.59
N CYS A 87 -6.70 -14.88 4.56
CA CYS A 87 -5.38 -14.28 4.64
C CYS A 87 -5.37 -12.92 3.96
N VAL A 88 -4.80 -11.92 4.62
CA VAL A 88 -4.39 -10.68 3.98
C VAL A 88 -2.90 -10.79 3.64
N TYR A 89 -2.58 -10.89 2.35
CA TYR A 89 -1.20 -10.70 1.87
C TYR A 89 -0.94 -9.19 1.80
N ASN A 90 -0.27 -8.68 2.83
CA ASN A 90 -0.12 -7.25 3.08
C ASN A 90 1.15 -6.69 2.44
N ILE A 91 0.98 -5.65 1.62
CA ILE A 91 2.05 -4.89 0.98
C ILE A 91 2.02 -3.48 1.56
N HIS A 92 3.13 -3.03 2.16
CA HIS A 92 3.19 -1.71 2.82
C HIS A 92 3.30 -0.56 1.82
N GLY A 93 2.88 0.64 2.24
CA GLY A 93 3.09 1.89 1.50
C GLY A 93 4.52 2.44 1.57
N GLY A 94 4.65 3.74 1.34
CA GLY A 94 5.95 4.40 1.14
C GLY A 94 6.34 4.55 -0.33
N ALA A 95 5.34 4.72 -1.21
CA ALA A 95 5.51 5.02 -2.64
C ALA A 95 6.40 4.02 -3.41
N MET A 96 6.50 2.77 -2.94
CA MET A 96 7.39 1.71 -3.45
C MET A 96 8.89 2.06 -3.36
N VAL A 97 9.24 3.12 -2.65
CA VAL A 97 10.59 3.71 -2.62
C VAL A 97 11.16 3.86 -1.21
N LEU A 98 10.35 3.84 -0.15
CA LEU A 98 10.80 3.93 1.23
C LEU A 98 9.83 3.22 2.18
N LEU A 99 10.16 3.20 3.48
CA LEU A 99 9.49 2.44 4.54
C LEU A 99 9.63 0.92 4.37
N GLY A 100 9.20 0.18 5.40
CA GLY A 100 9.25 -1.27 5.40
C GLY A 100 8.08 -1.90 6.15
N ALA A 101 7.88 -3.19 5.93
CA ALA A 101 6.95 -4.03 6.66
C ALA A 101 7.27 -4.09 8.16
N THR A 102 8.50 -3.80 8.58
CA THR A 102 8.87 -3.67 10.00
C THR A 102 8.46 -2.35 10.66
N GLY A 103 8.04 -1.34 9.89
CA GLY A 103 7.62 -0.05 10.43
C GLY A 103 6.46 -0.17 11.43
N ALA A 104 6.39 0.76 12.39
CA ALA A 104 5.37 0.75 13.44
C ALA A 104 3.94 0.73 12.87
N LEU A 105 3.69 1.51 11.80
CA LEU A 105 2.40 1.57 11.12
C LEU A 105 2.00 0.24 10.50
N ALA A 106 2.90 -0.39 9.75
CA ALA A 106 2.67 -1.66 9.07
C ALA A 106 2.50 -2.81 10.07
N THR A 107 3.37 -2.90 11.07
CA THR A 107 3.30 -3.93 12.11
C THR A 107 1.99 -3.85 12.89
N ARG A 108 1.61 -2.64 13.32
CA ARG A 108 0.34 -2.42 14.03
C ARG A 108 -0.87 -2.80 13.18
N TRP A 109 -0.85 -2.45 11.90
CA TRP A 109 -1.94 -2.77 10.98
C TRP A 109 -2.12 -4.28 10.81
N ARG A 110 -1.03 -5.02 10.61
CA ARG A 110 -1.08 -6.49 10.50
C ARG A 110 -1.59 -7.14 11.78
N ASP A 111 -1.17 -6.66 12.95
CA ASP A 111 -1.68 -7.14 14.23
C ASP A 111 -3.19 -6.90 14.38
N GLU A 112 -3.68 -5.71 14.03
CA GLU A 112 -5.10 -5.37 14.13
C GLU A 112 -5.97 -6.21 13.18
N LEU A 113 -5.54 -6.36 11.93
CA LEU A 113 -6.17 -7.27 10.97
C LEU A 113 -6.18 -8.72 11.50
N CYS A 114 -5.06 -9.16 12.09
CA CYS A 114 -4.95 -10.49 12.66
C CYS A 114 -5.90 -10.71 13.83
N SER A 115 -6.01 -9.72 14.73
CA SER A 115 -6.84 -9.77 15.93
C SER A 115 -8.33 -9.96 15.66
N VAL A 116 -8.81 -9.63 14.46
CA VAL A 116 -10.20 -9.84 14.05
C VAL A 116 -10.41 -11.14 13.27
N GLY A 117 -9.43 -12.05 13.28
CA GLY A 117 -9.56 -13.40 12.74
C GLY A 117 -9.13 -13.53 11.28
N MET A 118 -8.01 -12.89 10.91
CA MET A 118 -7.35 -13.10 9.61
C MET A 118 -5.92 -13.57 9.84
N VAL A 119 -5.40 -14.43 8.97
CA VAL A 119 -3.95 -14.59 8.86
C VAL A 119 -3.41 -13.38 8.10
N VAL A 120 -2.25 -12.85 8.48
CA VAL A 120 -1.65 -11.73 7.75
C VAL A 120 -0.21 -12.05 7.42
N VAL A 121 0.15 -11.95 6.14
CA VAL A 121 1.52 -12.14 5.66
C VAL A 121 2.01 -10.82 5.08
N GLY A 122 2.85 -10.10 5.81
CA GLY A 122 3.50 -8.89 5.35
C GLY A 122 4.77 -9.20 4.57
N VAL A 123 4.98 -8.61 3.40
CA VAL A 123 6.19 -8.78 2.59
C VAL A 123 7.15 -7.59 2.76
N GLU A 124 8.42 -7.87 3.04
CA GLU A 124 9.52 -6.90 3.02
C GLU A 124 10.19 -6.94 1.63
N PHE A 125 9.75 -6.07 0.73
CA PHE A 125 10.23 -6.03 -0.65
C PHE A 125 11.36 -5.01 -0.82
N ARG A 126 12.18 -5.17 -1.87
CA ARG A 126 13.20 -4.17 -2.24
C ARG A 126 12.55 -2.87 -2.69
N ASN A 127 12.98 -1.75 -2.11
CA ASN A 127 12.48 -0.41 -2.42
C ASN A 127 13.28 0.26 -3.54
N GLY A 128 12.64 1.21 -4.25
CA GLY A 128 13.34 2.09 -5.20
C GLY A 128 14.36 3.03 -4.56
N GLY A 129 14.25 3.32 -3.26
CA GLY A 129 15.17 4.15 -2.49
C GLY A 129 15.32 3.70 -1.03
N GLY A 130 15.95 4.54 -0.21
CA GLY A 130 16.01 4.37 1.24
C GLY A 130 16.82 3.15 1.71
N LYS A 131 16.53 2.69 2.92
CA LYS A 131 17.22 1.60 3.63
C LYS A 131 17.16 0.26 2.90
N LEU A 132 16.10 0.02 2.14
CA LEU A 132 15.87 -1.21 1.36
C LEU A 132 16.14 -1.02 -0.13
N GLY A 133 16.75 0.11 -0.53
CA GLY A 133 17.02 0.47 -1.92
C GLY A 133 18.50 0.47 -2.30
N ASN A 134 18.86 0.95 -3.50
CA ASN A 134 18.03 1.60 -4.53
C ASN A 134 17.73 0.61 -5.67
N HIS A 135 16.58 -0.05 -5.64
CA HIS A 135 16.18 -1.06 -6.62
C HIS A 135 14.96 -0.58 -7.43
N PRO A 136 15.16 -0.01 -8.63
CA PRO A 136 14.06 0.49 -9.45
C PRO A 136 13.03 -0.58 -9.83
N PHE A 137 11.88 -0.13 -10.33
CA PHE A 137 10.90 -1.01 -10.97
C PHE A 137 11.58 -1.97 -11.98
N PRO A 138 11.25 -3.28 -11.99
CA PRO A 138 10.17 -3.96 -11.26
C PRO A 138 10.63 -4.75 -10.01
N ALA A 139 11.76 -4.41 -9.37
CA ALA A 139 12.35 -5.24 -8.29
C ALA A 139 11.36 -5.55 -7.15
N GLY A 140 10.75 -4.51 -6.55
CA GLY A 140 9.78 -4.71 -5.47
C GLY A 140 8.51 -5.45 -5.90
N LEU A 141 8.04 -5.26 -7.15
CA LEU A 141 6.91 -6.01 -7.71
C LEU A 141 7.24 -7.49 -7.84
N ASN A 142 8.44 -7.82 -8.30
CA ASN A 142 8.90 -9.21 -8.40
C ASN A 142 9.00 -9.87 -7.02
N ASP A 143 9.47 -9.15 -6.00
CA ASP A 143 9.52 -9.66 -4.63
C ASP A 143 8.11 -9.91 -4.06
N CYS A 144 7.16 -9.01 -4.32
CA CYS A 144 5.75 -9.21 -3.95
C CYS A 144 5.14 -10.44 -4.64
N MET A 145 5.47 -10.69 -5.92
CA MET A 145 5.00 -11.89 -6.62
C MET A 145 5.59 -13.19 -6.04
N SER A 146 6.83 -13.17 -5.56
CA SER A 146 7.46 -14.31 -4.86
C SER A 146 6.83 -14.56 -3.50
N GLY A 147 6.60 -13.52 -2.71
CA GLY A 147 5.94 -13.64 -1.41
C GLY A 147 4.49 -14.13 -1.53
N LEU A 148 3.75 -13.67 -2.54
CA LEU A 148 2.41 -14.18 -2.86
C LEU A 148 2.46 -15.67 -3.22
N GLN A 149 3.40 -16.07 -4.09
CA GLN A 149 3.57 -17.48 -4.49
C GLN A 149 3.80 -18.38 -3.28
N TRP A 150 4.69 -17.94 -2.38
CA TRP A 150 4.99 -18.69 -1.17
C TRP A 150 3.76 -18.81 -0.28
N THR A 151 3.02 -17.71 -0.10
CA THR A 151 1.80 -17.69 0.72
C THR A 151 0.76 -18.67 0.16
N PHE A 152 0.53 -18.65 -1.16
CA PHE A 152 -0.36 -19.58 -1.84
C PHE A 152 0.07 -21.05 -1.68
N ASN A 153 1.36 -21.34 -1.87
CA ASN A 153 1.89 -22.70 -1.74
C ASN A 153 1.82 -23.24 -0.29
N ASN A 154 1.74 -22.34 0.70
CA ASN A 154 1.70 -22.69 2.12
C ASN A 154 0.30 -22.56 2.73
N LYS A 155 -0.78 -22.39 1.94
CA LYS A 155 -2.16 -22.22 2.46
C LYS A 155 -2.53 -23.26 3.53
N ALA A 156 -2.23 -24.54 3.30
CA ALA A 156 -2.55 -25.60 4.24
C ALA A 156 -1.78 -25.46 5.58
N ALA A 157 -0.48 -25.17 5.52
CA ALA A 157 0.37 -25.00 6.70
C ALA A 157 0.00 -23.75 7.49
N LEU A 158 -0.38 -22.68 6.79
CA LEU A 158 -0.84 -21.41 7.36
C LEU A 158 -2.31 -21.43 7.77
N ARG A 159 -3.05 -22.52 7.48
CA ARG A 159 -4.50 -22.62 7.68
C ARG A 159 -5.25 -21.45 7.03
N ILE A 160 -4.97 -21.20 5.76
CA ILE A 160 -5.59 -20.12 4.97
C ILE A 160 -6.71 -20.68 4.09
N SER A 161 -7.89 -20.06 4.13
CA SER A 161 -9.01 -20.33 3.23
C SER A 161 -8.88 -19.58 1.90
N THR A 162 -8.73 -18.25 1.98
CA THR A 162 -8.68 -17.32 0.84
C THR A 162 -7.51 -16.35 1.00
N ILE A 163 -7.00 -15.79 -0.10
CA ILE A 163 -5.93 -14.80 -0.10
C ILE A 163 -6.46 -13.50 -0.72
N VAL A 164 -6.49 -12.45 0.11
CA VAL A 164 -6.73 -11.07 -0.31
C VAL A 164 -5.40 -10.33 -0.36
N VAL A 165 -5.03 -9.80 -1.52
CA VAL A 165 -3.87 -8.90 -1.62
C VAL A 165 -4.30 -7.51 -1.18
N SER A 166 -3.57 -6.88 -0.26
CA SER A 166 -3.96 -5.56 0.25
C SER A 166 -2.79 -4.69 0.66
N GLY A 167 -2.91 -3.39 0.41
CA GLY A 167 -1.94 -2.39 0.79
C GLY A 167 -2.48 -0.97 0.64
N GLU A 168 -1.81 -0.01 1.29
CA GLU A 168 -2.13 1.41 1.18
C GLU A 168 -1.11 2.17 0.33
N SER A 169 -1.51 3.27 -0.32
CA SER A 169 -0.58 4.16 -1.02
C SER A 169 0.24 3.40 -2.07
N GLY A 170 1.57 3.40 -1.95
CA GLY A 170 2.46 2.59 -2.80
C GLY A 170 2.24 1.07 -2.68
N GLY A 171 1.81 0.58 -1.52
CA GLY A 171 1.35 -0.80 -1.35
C GLY A 171 0.01 -1.05 -2.04
N GLY A 172 -0.82 0.00 -2.17
CA GLY A 172 -2.02 0.00 -3.01
C GLY A 172 -1.68 -0.12 -4.49
N ASN A 173 -0.63 0.59 -4.96
CA ASN A 173 -0.09 0.40 -6.31
C ASN A 173 0.36 -1.05 -6.53
N LEU A 174 1.26 -1.55 -5.68
CA LEU A 174 1.78 -2.91 -5.79
C LEU A 174 0.67 -3.96 -5.66
N THR A 175 -0.36 -3.73 -4.86
CA THR A 175 -1.55 -4.62 -4.79
C THR A 175 -2.23 -4.76 -6.16
N LEU A 176 -2.47 -3.63 -6.83
CA LEU A 176 -3.09 -3.61 -8.16
C LEU A 176 -2.15 -4.19 -9.23
N ALA A 177 -0.86 -3.86 -9.17
CA ALA A 177 0.15 -4.36 -10.11
C ALA A 177 0.41 -5.87 -9.97
N VAL A 178 0.49 -6.39 -8.73
CA VAL A 178 0.60 -7.84 -8.44
C VAL A 178 -0.60 -8.58 -9.02
N THR A 179 -1.82 -8.04 -8.87
CA THR A 179 -3.03 -8.67 -9.37
C THR A 179 -3.06 -8.71 -10.90
N GLN A 180 -2.67 -7.61 -11.56
CA GLN A 180 -2.51 -7.57 -13.03
C GLN A 180 -1.38 -8.50 -13.51
N LYS A 181 -0.24 -8.53 -12.81
CA LYS A 181 0.90 -9.38 -13.16
C LYS A 181 0.56 -10.87 -12.99
N ALA A 182 -0.15 -11.24 -11.93
CA ALA A 182 -0.64 -12.59 -11.73
C ALA A 182 -1.53 -13.04 -12.90
N LYS A 183 -2.43 -12.18 -13.40
CA LYS A 183 -3.20 -12.48 -14.62
C LYS A 183 -2.30 -12.68 -15.84
N ARG A 184 -1.36 -11.76 -16.09
CA ARG A 184 -0.43 -11.85 -17.24
C ARG A 184 0.41 -13.13 -17.21
N ASP A 185 0.80 -13.57 -16.02
CA ASP A 185 1.62 -14.75 -15.79
C ASP A 185 0.79 -16.05 -15.67
N GLY A 186 -0.54 -15.99 -15.80
CA GLY A 186 -1.43 -17.15 -15.71
C GLY A 186 -1.54 -17.75 -14.30
N ARG A 187 -1.45 -16.90 -13.28
CA ARG A 187 -1.37 -17.23 -11.84
C ARG A 187 -2.48 -16.58 -11.00
N LEU A 188 -3.59 -16.23 -11.63
CA LEU A 188 -4.67 -15.48 -10.99
C LEU A 188 -5.40 -16.29 -9.90
N GLU A 189 -5.31 -17.62 -9.95
CA GLU A 189 -5.82 -18.53 -8.92
C GLU A 189 -5.18 -18.32 -7.53
N GLN A 190 -4.10 -17.55 -7.46
CA GLN A 190 -3.41 -17.21 -6.20
C GLN A 190 -4.07 -16.07 -5.43
N ILE A 191 -5.03 -15.37 -6.06
CA ILE A 191 -5.65 -14.16 -5.52
C ILE A 191 -7.17 -14.33 -5.56
N ASP A 192 -7.78 -14.46 -4.39
CA ASP A 192 -9.24 -14.55 -4.25
C ASP A 192 -9.89 -13.15 -4.26
N GLY A 193 -9.16 -12.10 -3.87
CA GLY A 193 -9.61 -10.70 -3.95
C GLY A 193 -8.47 -9.68 -3.78
N ALA A 194 -8.74 -8.42 -4.11
CA ALA A 194 -7.78 -7.33 -3.92
C ALA A 194 -8.42 -6.13 -3.21
N TYR A 195 -7.73 -5.60 -2.20
CA TYR A 195 -8.20 -4.47 -1.40
C TYR A 195 -7.13 -3.37 -1.40
N ALA A 196 -7.29 -2.36 -2.25
CA ALA A 196 -6.34 -1.25 -2.38
C ALA A 196 -6.86 0.00 -1.63
N MET A 197 -6.04 0.52 -0.72
CA MET A 197 -6.31 1.73 0.05
C MET A 197 -5.50 2.90 -0.50
N CYS A 198 -6.12 4.07 -0.63
CA CYS A 198 -5.55 5.33 -1.12
C CYS A 198 -4.45 5.14 -2.18
N PRO A 199 -4.72 4.41 -3.27
CA PRO A 199 -3.67 3.86 -4.13
C PRO A 199 -2.87 4.96 -4.85
N TYR A 200 -1.54 4.84 -4.83
CA TYR A 200 -0.56 5.76 -5.44
C TYR A 200 -0.16 5.31 -6.85
N ILE A 201 -0.96 5.65 -7.86
CA ILE A 201 -0.98 4.92 -9.14
C ILE A 201 -0.84 5.77 -10.40
N TYR A 202 -0.86 7.10 -10.30
CA TYR A 202 -0.78 7.98 -11.48
C TYR A 202 0.63 8.18 -12.05
N GLY A 203 1.67 8.26 -11.21
CA GLY A 203 3.06 8.38 -11.65
C GLY A 203 3.51 9.78 -12.07
N ALA A 204 2.59 10.66 -12.50
CA ALA A 204 2.90 11.96 -13.10
C ALA A 204 2.46 13.17 -12.26
N TRP A 205 2.58 13.10 -10.93
CA TRP A 205 2.10 14.15 -10.00
C TRP A 205 2.77 15.52 -10.17
N ALA A 206 4.01 15.58 -10.64
CA ALA A 206 4.67 16.84 -10.99
C ALA A 206 3.96 17.58 -12.14
N ASN A 207 3.30 16.83 -13.03
CA ASN A 207 2.54 17.33 -14.17
C ASN A 207 1.04 17.09 -13.93
N LYS A 208 0.47 17.81 -12.95
CA LYS A 208 -0.93 17.69 -12.57
C LYS A 208 -1.87 17.84 -13.77
N THR A 209 -2.90 17.00 -13.81
CA THR A 209 -3.94 17.01 -14.84
C THR A 209 -5.26 17.50 -14.26
N LYS A 210 -6.04 18.23 -15.06
CA LYS A 210 -7.40 18.66 -14.70
C LYS A 210 -8.39 17.49 -14.56
N GLU A 211 -8.02 16.31 -15.06
CA GLU A 211 -8.80 15.08 -14.89
C GLU A 211 -8.75 14.55 -13.46
N LEU A 212 -7.78 15.00 -12.65
CA LEU A 212 -7.63 14.65 -11.24
C LEU A 212 -7.66 15.91 -10.36
N PRO A 213 -8.85 16.53 -10.16
CA PRO A 213 -8.99 17.76 -9.37
C PRO A 213 -8.40 17.70 -7.96
N SER A 214 -8.45 16.54 -7.30
CA SER A 214 -7.86 16.30 -5.96
C SER A 214 -6.37 16.64 -5.87
N LEU A 215 -5.61 16.53 -6.97
CA LEU A 215 -4.21 16.96 -7.04
C LEU A 215 -4.03 18.47 -6.85
N TYR A 216 -5.10 19.25 -7.02
CA TYR A 216 -5.11 20.69 -6.75
C TYR A 216 -5.86 21.02 -5.45
N GLU A 217 -6.99 20.34 -5.19
CA GLU A 217 -7.82 20.58 -4.02
C GLU A 217 -7.12 20.22 -2.71
N ASN A 218 -6.37 19.11 -2.73
CA ASN A 218 -5.78 18.49 -1.55
C ASN A 218 -4.25 18.40 -1.64
N ASP A 219 -3.61 19.14 -2.57
CA ASP A 219 -2.14 19.23 -2.52
C ASP A 219 -1.71 19.80 -1.17
N ASP A 220 -0.58 19.31 -0.67
CA ASP A 220 -0.02 19.66 0.64
C ASP A 220 -0.80 19.16 1.86
N TYR A 221 -1.89 18.41 1.67
CA TYR A 221 -2.59 17.76 2.78
C TYR A 221 -1.88 16.46 3.12
N PHE A 222 -0.86 16.56 3.99
CA PHE A 222 0.09 15.50 4.36
C PHE A 222 1.05 15.09 3.24
N LEU A 223 0.55 14.90 2.01
CA LEU A 223 1.35 14.65 0.81
C LEU A 223 1.47 15.89 -0.08
N ASN A 224 2.62 16.02 -0.74
CA ASN A 224 2.89 17.09 -1.72
C ASN A 224 3.23 16.50 -3.09
N CYS A 225 2.59 17.01 -4.15
CA CYS A 225 2.74 16.52 -5.53
C CYS A 225 4.17 16.64 -6.09
N SER A 226 4.93 17.66 -5.68
CA SER A 226 6.33 17.83 -6.11
C SER A 226 7.23 16.75 -5.52
N THR A 227 7.09 16.45 -4.23
CA THR A 227 7.82 15.33 -3.60
C THR A 227 7.41 13.99 -4.20
N MET A 228 6.12 13.75 -4.40
CA MET A 228 5.64 12.55 -5.09
C MET A 228 6.24 12.40 -6.50
N GLY A 229 6.35 13.50 -7.26
CA GLY A 229 7.04 13.51 -8.55
C GLY A 229 8.51 13.06 -8.45
N ALA A 230 9.25 13.54 -7.45
CA ALA A 230 10.62 13.09 -7.18
C ALA A 230 10.69 11.60 -6.81
N LEU A 231 9.76 11.11 -5.98
CA LEU A 231 9.71 9.69 -5.62
C LEU A 231 9.38 8.80 -6.83
N ALA A 232 8.52 9.27 -7.74
CA ALA A 232 8.25 8.57 -9.00
C ALA A 232 9.53 8.40 -9.85
N VAL A 233 10.39 9.43 -9.90
CA VAL A 233 11.71 9.35 -10.56
C VAL A 233 12.63 8.35 -9.88
N ALA A 234 12.63 8.24 -8.54
CA ALA A 234 13.42 7.19 -7.87
C ALA A 234 12.92 5.77 -8.21
N TYR A 235 11.61 5.61 -8.42
CA TYR A 235 11.01 4.32 -8.75
C TYR A 235 11.26 3.91 -10.22
N ASP A 236 11.19 4.86 -11.16
CA ASP A 236 11.44 4.65 -12.60
C ASP A 236 12.36 5.76 -13.17
N PRO A 237 13.68 5.74 -12.88
CA PRO A 237 14.57 6.87 -13.21
C PRO A 237 14.71 7.20 -14.69
N GLY A 238 14.41 6.23 -15.56
CA GLY A 238 14.46 6.40 -17.01
C GLY A 238 13.15 6.85 -17.65
N HIS A 239 12.06 6.94 -16.87
CA HIS A 239 10.69 7.17 -17.39
C HIS A 239 10.30 6.15 -18.49
N GLU A 240 10.88 4.95 -18.47
CA GLU A 240 10.62 3.93 -19.48
C GLU A 240 9.25 3.27 -19.26
N ASN A 241 8.67 3.45 -18.07
CA ASN A 241 7.46 2.79 -17.60
C ASN A 241 6.32 3.77 -17.26
N ASP A 242 6.41 5.04 -17.67
CA ASP A 242 5.41 6.09 -17.40
C ASP A 242 3.97 5.68 -17.74
N ARG A 243 3.77 4.80 -18.72
CA ARG A 243 2.45 4.27 -19.11
C ARG A 243 2.31 2.75 -18.95
N ASN A 244 3.27 2.11 -18.30
CA ASN A 244 3.21 0.67 -18.04
C ASN A 244 2.26 0.43 -16.84
N PRO A 245 1.13 -0.27 -17.01
CA PRO A 245 0.15 -0.44 -15.93
C PRO A 245 0.62 -1.35 -14.79
N LEU A 246 1.78 -2.02 -14.93
CA LEU A 246 2.44 -2.70 -13.82
C LEU A 246 3.31 -1.77 -12.97
N CYS A 247 3.71 -0.61 -13.49
CA CYS A 247 4.43 0.43 -12.75
C CYS A 247 3.44 1.46 -12.20
N TRP A 248 2.52 1.91 -13.06
CA TRP A 248 1.50 2.92 -12.76
C TRP A 248 0.11 2.39 -13.15
N PRO A 249 -0.59 1.65 -12.26
CA PRO A 249 -1.88 1.03 -12.53
C PRO A 249 -2.95 1.97 -13.09
N TYR A 250 -2.86 3.29 -12.85
CA TYR A 250 -3.77 4.27 -13.45
C TYR A 250 -3.92 4.12 -14.98
N PHE A 251 -2.86 3.69 -15.67
CA PHE A 251 -2.86 3.52 -17.12
C PHE A 251 -3.35 2.15 -17.60
N ALA A 252 -3.89 1.31 -16.72
CA ALA A 252 -4.48 0.02 -17.12
C ALA A 252 -5.69 0.23 -18.03
N GLU A 253 -5.81 -0.62 -19.05
CA GLU A 253 -6.96 -0.63 -19.94
C GLU A 253 -7.88 -1.82 -19.65
N ALA A 254 -9.08 -1.83 -20.22
CA ALA A 254 -10.04 -2.92 -20.01
C ALA A 254 -9.45 -4.33 -20.25
N PRO A 255 -8.62 -4.58 -21.29
CA PRO A 255 -7.98 -5.89 -21.48
C PRO A 255 -7.02 -6.29 -20.35
N ASP A 256 -6.38 -5.33 -19.67
CA ASP A 256 -5.54 -5.61 -18.49
C ASP A 256 -6.39 -6.08 -17.31
N LEU A 257 -7.61 -5.53 -17.17
CA LEU A 257 -8.45 -5.71 -15.98
C LEU A 257 -9.56 -6.77 -16.11
N GLN A 258 -9.97 -7.14 -17.33
CA GLN A 258 -11.04 -8.13 -17.54
C GLN A 258 -10.70 -9.48 -16.88
N GLY A 259 -11.63 -10.02 -16.08
CA GLY A 259 -11.46 -11.31 -15.40
C GLY A 259 -10.57 -11.26 -14.15
N LEU A 260 -10.14 -10.09 -13.69
CA LEU A 260 -9.54 -9.94 -12.36
C LEU A 260 -10.55 -10.34 -11.25
N PRO A 261 -10.06 -10.81 -10.08
CA PRO A 261 -10.92 -11.19 -8.95
C PRO A 261 -11.69 -9.97 -8.39
N PRO A 262 -12.62 -10.15 -7.44
CA PRO A 262 -13.28 -9.03 -6.78
C PRO A 262 -12.30 -8.00 -6.21
N HIS A 263 -12.65 -6.71 -6.31
CA HIS A 263 -11.81 -5.59 -5.85
C HIS A 263 -12.55 -4.66 -4.89
N VAL A 264 -11.78 -4.02 -4.00
CA VAL A 264 -12.20 -2.86 -3.23
C VAL A 264 -11.21 -1.73 -3.44
N ILE A 265 -11.72 -0.54 -3.77
CA ILE A 265 -10.93 0.68 -3.82
C ILE A 265 -11.40 1.63 -2.71
N SER A 266 -10.59 1.75 -1.65
CA SER A 266 -10.86 2.68 -0.55
C SER A 266 -10.06 3.96 -0.76
N VAL A 267 -10.71 5.11 -0.81
CA VAL A 267 -10.06 6.42 -0.95
C VAL A 267 -10.31 7.29 0.29
N ASN A 268 -9.45 8.28 0.52
CA ASN A 268 -9.62 9.26 1.60
C ASN A 268 -10.18 10.58 1.02
N GLU A 269 -11.06 11.26 1.75
CA GLU A 269 -11.75 12.48 1.24
C GLU A 269 -10.78 13.64 0.95
N LEU A 270 -9.81 13.84 1.85
CA LEU A 270 -8.87 14.96 1.87
C LEU A 270 -7.47 14.53 1.43
N ASP A 271 -7.41 13.66 0.42
CA ASP A 271 -6.18 13.08 -0.13
C ASP A 271 -5.99 13.53 -1.58
N PRO A 272 -4.79 13.99 -1.99
CA PRO A 272 -4.52 14.30 -3.39
C PRO A 272 -4.67 13.09 -4.32
N LEU A 273 -4.51 11.85 -3.82
CA LEU A 273 -4.63 10.61 -4.60
C LEU A 273 -6.09 10.12 -4.75
N ARG A 274 -7.06 10.86 -4.21
CA ARG A 274 -8.47 10.44 -4.19
C ARG A 274 -8.99 10.13 -5.59
N ASP A 275 -8.82 11.05 -6.54
CA ASP A 275 -9.47 10.90 -7.85
C ASP A 275 -8.79 9.86 -8.73
N GLU A 276 -7.49 9.59 -8.57
CA GLU A 276 -6.82 8.51 -9.31
C GLU A 276 -7.29 7.13 -8.85
N GLY A 277 -7.53 6.96 -7.55
CA GLY A 277 -8.19 5.77 -7.01
C GLY A 277 -9.62 5.60 -7.55
N LEU A 278 -10.44 6.66 -7.51
CA LEU A 278 -11.80 6.63 -8.07
C LEU A 278 -11.80 6.35 -9.58
N LYS A 279 -10.82 6.88 -10.31
CA LYS A 279 -10.65 6.60 -11.74
C LYS A 279 -10.35 5.13 -12.00
N TYR A 280 -9.47 4.52 -11.21
CA TYR A 280 -9.18 3.09 -11.34
C TYR A 280 -10.40 2.22 -11.00
N TYR A 281 -11.19 2.61 -9.99
CA TYR A 281 -12.49 1.99 -9.69
C TYR A 281 -13.44 2.01 -10.90
N GLU A 282 -13.59 3.16 -11.57
CA GLU A 282 -14.39 3.27 -12.80
C GLU A 282 -13.87 2.33 -13.91
N THR A 283 -12.56 2.25 -14.09
CA THR A 283 -11.94 1.37 -15.09
C THR A 283 -12.18 -0.11 -14.78
N LEU A 284 -12.08 -0.53 -13.51
CA LEU A 284 -12.44 -1.88 -13.06
C LEU A 284 -13.90 -2.22 -13.36
N MET A 285 -14.83 -1.32 -13.02
CA MET A 285 -16.25 -1.48 -13.32
C MET A 285 -16.50 -1.61 -14.81
N ALA A 286 -15.90 -0.73 -15.62
CA ALA A 286 -16.04 -0.75 -17.07
C ALA A 286 -15.47 -2.03 -17.71
N ALA A 287 -14.46 -2.64 -17.08
CA ALA A 287 -13.90 -3.93 -17.46
C ALA A 287 -14.73 -5.15 -16.97
N GLY A 288 -15.82 -4.92 -16.24
CA GLY A 288 -16.71 -5.98 -15.74
C GLY A 288 -16.20 -6.69 -14.48
N VAL A 289 -15.24 -6.10 -13.76
CA VAL A 289 -14.76 -6.65 -12.47
C VAL A 289 -15.83 -6.41 -11.39
N SER A 290 -16.03 -7.40 -10.51
CA SER A 290 -16.84 -7.20 -9.30
C SER A 290 -16.10 -6.24 -8.38
N VAL A 291 -16.56 -5.00 -8.27
CA VAL A 291 -15.85 -3.97 -7.52
C VAL A 291 -16.82 -3.03 -6.81
N TYR A 292 -16.44 -2.61 -5.60
CA TYR A 292 -17.03 -1.42 -4.97
C TYR A 292 -15.92 -0.46 -4.53
N SER A 293 -16.28 0.81 -4.39
CA SER A 293 -15.43 1.82 -3.79
C SER A 293 -16.06 2.38 -2.53
N ARG A 294 -15.23 2.92 -1.65
CA ARG A 294 -15.65 3.66 -0.45
C ARG A 294 -14.75 4.86 -0.24
N THR A 295 -15.33 5.92 0.31
CA THR A 295 -14.58 7.10 0.75
C THR A 295 -14.56 7.14 2.27
N VAL A 296 -13.38 7.37 2.84
CA VAL A 296 -13.19 7.60 4.27
C VAL A 296 -13.27 9.11 4.52
N ASN A 297 -14.45 9.57 4.91
CA ASN A 297 -14.70 11.00 5.10
C ASN A 297 -13.86 11.58 6.26
N GLY A 298 -13.43 12.82 6.11
CA GLY A 298 -12.67 13.59 7.09
C GLY A 298 -11.21 13.18 7.25
N THR A 299 -10.69 12.29 6.40
CA THR A 299 -9.32 11.78 6.50
C THR A 299 -8.45 12.30 5.37
N CYS A 300 -7.20 12.66 5.71
CA CYS A 300 -6.12 12.82 4.73
C CYS A 300 -5.57 11.44 4.35
N HIS A 301 -4.57 11.43 3.47
CA HIS A 301 -3.93 10.21 2.99
C HIS A 301 -3.55 9.24 4.14
N ALA A 302 -4.05 7.99 4.06
CA ALA A 302 -3.84 6.92 5.04
C ALA A 302 -4.25 7.27 6.49
N GLY A 303 -5.10 8.27 6.69
CA GLY A 303 -5.44 8.78 8.01
C GLY A 303 -6.07 7.74 8.95
N GLU A 304 -6.83 6.79 8.41
CA GLU A 304 -7.41 5.66 9.15
C GLU A 304 -6.37 4.70 9.72
N MET A 305 -5.17 4.64 9.13
CA MET A 305 -4.05 3.85 9.64
C MET A 305 -3.20 4.68 10.58
N ILE A 306 -2.96 5.96 10.28
CA ILE A 306 -2.04 6.79 11.05
C ILE A 306 -2.66 7.22 12.38
N PHE A 307 -3.90 7.70 12.36
CA PHE A 307 -4.49 8.45 13.48
C PHE A 307 -5.35 7.59 14.41
N ARG A 308 -4.97 6.32 14.62
CA ARG A 308 -5.76 5.35 15.40
C ARG A 308 -6.08 5.80 16.83
N LYS A 309 -5.19 6.58 17.46
CA LYS A 309 -5.41 7.11 18.81
C LYS A 309 -6.53 8.16 18.87
N VAL A 310 -6.70 8.94 17.81
CA VAL A 310 -7.60 10.11 17.79
C VAL A 310 -8.87 9.90 16.96
N ILE A 311 -8.89 8.93 16.04
CA ILE A 311 -10.07 8.51 15.28
C ILE A 311 -10.20 6.96 15.27
N PRO A 312 -10.20 6.29 16.44
CA PRO A 312 -10.20 4.83 16.53
C PRO A 312 -11.39 4.17 15.84
N GLU A 313 -12.55 4.81 15.81
CA GLU A 313 -13.74 4.33 15.13
C GLU A 313 -13.58 4.26 13.61
N VAL A 314 -12.81 5.18 13.02
CA VAL A 314 -12.51 5.23 11.59
C VAL A 314 -11.54 4.09 11.22
N ALA A 315 -10.48 3.91 12.01
CA ALA A 315 -9.56 2.79 11.86
C ALA A 315 -10.30 1.45 11.95
N ALA A 316 -11.12 1.27 12.98
CA ALA A 316 -11.91 0.06 13.19
C ALA A 316 -12.94 -0.18 12.09
N ALA A 317 -13.49 0.88 11.47
CA ALA A 317 -14.40 0.74 10.33
C ALA A 317 -13.67 0.14 9.11
N THR A 318 -12.46 0.61 8.79
CA THR A 318 -11.65 0.03 7.71
C THR A 318 -11.30 -1.43 7.99
N ILE A 319 -10.88 -1.77 9.22
CA ILE A 319 -10.56 -3.16 9.58
C ILE A 319 -11.78 -4.09 9.40
N ARG A 320 -12.97 -3.64 9.83
CA ARG A 320 -14.21 -4.41 9.64
C ARG A 320 -14.58 -4.55 8.17
N ASP A 321 -14.32 -3.54 7.36
CA ASP A 321 -14.59 -3.57 5.92
C ASP A 321 -13.69 -4.58 5.21
N ILE A 322 -12.38 -4.59 5.51
CA ILE A 322 -11.43 -5.59 5.00
C ILE A 322 -11.82 -7.01 5.44
N LYS A 323 -12.22 -7.17 6.71
CA LYS A 323 -12.69 -8.47 7.23
C LYS A 323 -13.95 -8.94 6.52
N GLY A 324 -14.94 -8.07 6.39
CA GLY A 324 -16.21 -8.37 5.73
C GLY A 324 -16.02 -8.71 4.25
N PHE A 325 -15.14 -8.00 3.55
CA PHE A 325 -14.74 -8.34 2.19
C PHE A 325 -14.08 -9.72 2.12
N SER A 326 -13.07 -9.96 2.97
CA SER A 326 -12.34 -11.23 3.02
C SER A 326 -13.22 -12.44 3.33
N ASP A 327 -14.24 -12.27 4.17
CA ASP A 327 -15.21 -13.32 4.52
C ASP A 327 -16.25 -13.61 3.43
N SER A 328 -16.43 -12.68 2.49
CA SER A 328 -17.42 -12.79 1.42
C SER A 328 -16.94 -13.56 0.18
N LEU A 329 -15.64 -13.85 0.12
CA LEU A 329 -14.95 -14.57 -0.96
C LEU A 329 -14.96 -16.09 -0.70
#